data_AF-A0A7R9PG01-F1
#
_entry.id   AF-A0A7R9PG01-F1
#
_cell.length_a   1.000
_cell.length_b   1.000
_cell.length_c   1.000
_cell.angle_alpha   90.00
_cell.angle_beta   90.00
_cell.angle_gamma   90.00
#
_symmetry.space_group_name_H-M   'P 1'
#
loop_
_entity.id
_entity.type
_entity.pdbx_description
1 polymer ?
#
loop_
_entity_poly.entity_id
_entity_poly.type
_entity_poly.pdbx_seq_one_letter_code
_entity_poly.pdbx_strand_id
1 'polypeptide(L)'
;MFKSEQRCSDANVRANLIRSVGSLGLILVNSTDMTTTAHAMIKEPSRLRTGVALFQSIGRFLLEVCSRESELWLVAESLDTLMDVFGEDETDQAAADIALVDKLRALVPSLKYK
;
A
#
# COMPACT_ATOMS: atom_id res chain seq x y z
N MET A 1 3.03 7.41 -13.14
CA MET A 1 2.37 6.09 -13.10
C MET A 1 3.46 5.05 -13.27
N PHE A 2 3.69 4.20 -12.26
CA PHE A 2 4.73 3.17 -12.31
C PHE A 2 4.35 2.13 -13.36
N LYS A 3 5.21 1.89 -14.35
CA LYS A 3 4.98 0.85 -15.36
C LYS A 3 5.33 -0.51 -14.74
N SER A 4 4.32 -1.36 -14.53
CA SER A 4 4.46 -2.67 -13.89
C SER A 4 4.99 -3.78 -14.79
N GLU A 5 5.40 -3.46 -16.02
CA GLU A 5 5.68 -4.43 -17.09
C GLU A 5 7.10 -5.00 -17.03
N GLN A 6 8.06 -4.28 -16.41
CA GLN A 6 9.43 -4.74 -16.24
C GLN A 6 9.64 -5.24 -14.81
N ARG A 7 9.82 -6.56 -14.65
CA ARG A 7 10.17 -7.19 -13.37
C ARG A 7 11.68 -7.37 -13.28
N CYS A 8 12.25 -6.95 -12.16
CA CYS A 8 13.61 -7.34 -11.81
C CYS A 8 13.64 -8.85 -11.54
N SER A 9 14.62 -9.57 -12.09
CA SER A 9 14.77 -11.01 -11.86
C SER A 9 15.25 -11.33 -10.44
N ASP A 10 15.90 -10.38 -9.77
CA ASP A 10 16.41 -10.55 -8.42
C ASP A 10 15.28 -10.35 -7.39
N ALA A 11 14.98 -11.42 -6.66
CA ALA A 11 13.94 -11.42 -5.64
C ALA A 11 14.29 -10.52 -4.44
N ASN A 12 15.57 -10.42 -4.06
CA ASN A 12 16.01 -9.54 -2.98
C ASN A 12 15.83 -8.07 -3.35
N VAL A 13 16.11 -7.71 -4.60
CA VAL A 13 15.86 -6.35 -5.11
C VAL A 13 14.36 -6.03 -5.04
N ARG A 14 13.50 -6.98 -5.43
CA ARG A 14 12.04 -6.80 -5.35
C ARG A 14 11.55 -6.66 -3.91
N ALA A 15 12.03 -7.49 -2.98
CA ALA A 15 11.71 -7.37 -1.56
C ALA A 15 12.12 -6.02 -0.97
N ASN A 16 13.33 -5.56 -1.29
CA ASN A 16 13.80 -4.25 -0.84
C ASN A 16 12.98 -3.10 -1.42
N LEU A 17 12.51 -3.23 -2.67
CA LEU A 17 11.59 -2.27 -3.26
C LEU A 17 10.24 -2.26 -2.53
N ILE A 18 9.67 -3.43 -2.22
CA ILE A 18 8.42 -3.56 -1.45
C ILE A 18 8.56 -2.82 -0.12
N ARG A 19 9.61 -3.11 0.66
CA ARG A 19 9.91 -2.42 1.94
C ARG A 19 10.08 -0.92 1.80
N SER A 20 10.80 -0.48 0.77
CA SER A 20 11.05 0.94 0.52
C SER A 20 9.75 1.68 0.20
N VAL A 21 8.88 1.07 -0.61
CA VAL A 21 7.56 1.61 -0.93
C VAL A 21 6.65 1.64 0.30
N GLY A 22 6.69 0.61 1.14
CA GLY A 22 6.00 0.58 2.44
C GLY A 22 6.45 1.70 3.37
N SER A 23 7.76 1.87 3.50
CA SER A 23 8.37 2.93 4.31
C SER A 23 7.94 4.33 3.83
N LEU A 24 7.82 4.53 2.51
CA LEU A 24 7.25 5.77 1.96
C LEU A 24 5.78 5.94 2.35
N GLY A 25 4.99 4.86 2.35
CA GLY A 25 3.60 4.86 2.83
C GLY A 25 3.49 5.31 4.28
N LEU A 26 4.29 4.74 5.17
CA LEU A 26 4.36 5.11 6.58
C LEU A 26 4.78 6.57 6.79
N ILE A 27 5.78 7.04 6.05
CA ILE A 27 6.21 8.44 6.12
C ILE A 27 5.06 9.36 5.70
N LEU A 28 4.29 9.01 4.66
CA LEU A 28 3.15 9.81 4.21
C LEU A 28 2.06 9.88 5.29
N VAL A 29 1.71 8.76 5.92
CA VAL A 29 0.72 8.73 7.02
C VAL A 29 1.18 9.59 8.18
N ASN A 30 2.45 9.53 8.56
CA ASN A 30 2.97 10.32 9.67
C ASN A 30 3.15 11.81 9.34
N SER A 31 3.31 12.14 8.04
CA SER A 31 3.54 13.52 7.58
C SER A 31 2.24 14.24 7.19
N THR A 32 1.15 13.50 6.99
CA THR A 32 -0.16 14.04 6.66
C THR A 32 -1.14 13.54 7.69
N ASP A 33 -1.80 14.43 8.44
CA ASP A 33 -2.99 14.05 9.21
C ASP A 33 -4.01 13.45 8.22
N MET A 34 -3.99 12.12 8.09
CA MET A 34 -4.89 11.35 7.23
C MET A 34 -6.29 11.29 7.81
N THR A 35 -6.41 11.56 9.12
CA THR A 35 -7.68 11.93 9.73
C THR A 35 -8.15 13.21 9.05
N THR A 36 -9.25 13.09 8.31
CA THR A 36 -9.90 14.20 7.61
C THR A 36 -10.50 15.15 8.65
N THR A 37 -9.65 15.86 9.38
CA THR A 37 -10.09 16.98 10.20
C THR A 37 -10.25 18.15 9.24
N ALA A 38 -11.43 18.77 9.27
CA ALA A 38 -11.75 19.95 8.45
C ALA A 38 -10.67 21.05 8.54
N HIS A 39 -9.86 21.07 9.61
CA HIS A 39 -8.72 21.96 9.82
C HIS A 39 -7.56 21.75 8.82
N ALA A 40 -7.21 20.51 8.46
CA ALA A 40 -6.12 20.23 7.50
C ALA A 40 -6.48 20.67 6.08
N MET A 41 -7.76 20.54 5.69
CA MET A 41 -8.27 20.99 4.39
C MET A 41 -8.24 22.52 4.21
N ILE A 42 -8.29 23.29 5.30
CA ILE A 42 -8.29 24.76 5.24
C ILE A 42 -6.89 25.31 4.93
N LYS A 43 -5.82 24.60 5.32
CA LYS A 43 -4.45 25.13 5.25
C LYS A 43 -3.79 24.95 3.87
N GLU A 44 -3.86 23.75 3.28
CA GLU A 44 -3.22 23.42 1.98
C GLU A 44 -3.97 22.25 1.28
N PRO A 45 -5.17 22.48 0.72
CA PRO A 45 -6.05 21.41 0.21
C PRO A 45 -5.43 20.58 -0.93
N SER A 46 -4.60 21.18 -1.77
CA SER A 46 -3.96 20.52 -2.91
C SER A 46 -2.87 19.52 -2.50
N ARG A 47 -2.08 19.85 -1.47
CA ARG A 47 -1.03 18.95 -0.95
C ARG A 47 -1.62 17.74 -0.26
N LEU A 48 -2.65 17.95 0.56
CA LEU A 48 -3.36 16.88 1.27
C LEU A 48 -3.96 15.87 0.26
N ARG A 49 -4.67 16.36 -0.76
CA ARG A 49 -5.23 15.51 -1.82
C ARG A 49 -4.18 14.71 -2.56
N THR A 50 -3.01 15.30 -2.82
CA THR A 50 -1.92 14.63 -3.52
C THR A 50 -1.28 13.54 -2.66
N GLY A 51 -1.07 13.80 -1.37
CA GLY A 51 -0.56 12.83 -0.40
C GLY A 51 -1.48 11.61 -0.26
N VAL A 52 -2.78 11.85 -0.10
CA VAL A 52 -3.80 10.77 -0.02
C VAL A 52 -3.82 9.94 -1.31
N ALA A 53 -3.82 10.58 -2.49
CA ALA A 53 -3.81 9.86 -3.76
C ALA A 53 -2.53 9.01 -3.95
N LEU A 54 -1.37 9.53 -3.52
CA LEU A 54 -0.10 8.79 -3.54
C LEU A 54 -0.14 7.60 -2.58
N PHE A 55 -0.61 7.79 -1.37
CA PHE A 55 -0.76 6.73 -0.37
C PHE A 55 -1.69 5.60 -0.85
N GLN A 56 -2.86 5.96 -1.41
CA GLN A 56 -3.75 4.98 -2.01
C GLN A 56 -3.08 4.24 -3.20
N SER A 57 -2.21 4.92 -3.95
CA SER A 57 -1.46 4.29 -5.04
C SER A 57 -0.43 3.30 -4.53
N ILE A 58 0.20 3.58 -3.38
CA ILE A 58 1.08 2.64 -2.67
C ILE A 58 0.30 1.39 -2.25
N GLY A 59 -0.86 1.55 -1.62
CA GLY A 59 -1.70 0.42 -1.22
C GLY A 59 -2.15 -0.45 -2.40
N ARG A 60 -2.57 0.18 -3.51
CA ARG A 60 -2.92 -0.54 -4.76
C ARG A 60 -1.72 -1.28 -5.33
N PHE A 61 -0.54 -0.68 -5.33
CA PHE A 61 0.70 -1.32 -5.77
C PHE A 61 1.01 -2.57 -4.93
N LEU A 62 0.99 -2.46 -3.59
CA LEU A 62 1.29 -3.60 -2.72
C LEU A 62 0.28 -4.75 -2.89
N LEU A 63 -1.01 -4.43 -3.05
CA LEU A 63 -2.05 -5.40 -3.38
C LEU A 63 -1.80 -6.10 -4.73
N GLU A 64 -1.37 -5.34 -5.74
CA GLU A 64 -1.03 -5.87 -7.04
C GLU A 64 0.17 -6.83 -6.94
N VAL A 65 1.20 -6.48 -6.16
CA VAL A 65 2.34 -7.36 -5.87
C VAL A 65 1.86 -8.67 -5.22
N CYS A 66 0.99 -8.61 -4.20
CA CYS A 66 0.44 -9.81 -3.56
C CYS A 66 -0.25 -10.75 -4.56
N SER A 67 -0.94 -10.20 -5.57
CA SER A 67 -1.66 -10.98 -6.58
C SER A 67 -0.76 -11.55 -7.70
N ARG A 68 0.39 -10.92 -7.95
CA ARG A 68 1.21 -11.16 -9.14
C ARG A 68 2.52 -11.88 -8.86
N GLU A 69 2.95 -11.88 -7.61
CA GLU A 69 4.19 -12.54 -7.21
C GLU A 69 4.05 -14.06 -7.17
N SER A 70 5.05 -14.74 -7.74
CA SER A 70 5.09 -16.20 -7.75
C SER A 70 5.66 -16.74 -6.45
N GLU A 71 6.70 -16.09 -5.93
CA GLU A 71 7.42 -16.52 -4.74
C GLU A 71 6.63 -16.17 -3.47
N LEU A 72 6.31 -17.19 -2.68
CA LEU A 72 5.49 -17.04 -1.47
C LEU A 72 6.09 -16.04 -0.48
N TRP A 73 7.41 -16.01 -0.34
CA TRP A 73 8.07 -15.11 0.59
C TRP A 73 7.93 -13.62 0.19
N LEU A 74 7.92 -13.30 -1.10
CA LEU A 74 7.65 -11.92 -1.59
C LEU A 74 6.19 -11.52 -1.37
N VAL A 75 5.28 -12.48 -1.51
CA VAL A 75 3.87 -12.27 -1.19
C VAL A 75 3.70 -12.02 0.32
N ALA A 76 4.37 -12.79 1.17
CA ALA A 76 4.39 -12.59 2.61
C ALA A 76 4.96 -11.21 2.99
N GLU A 77 6.09 -10.81 2.39
CA GLU A 77 6.67 -9.48 2.57
C GLU A 77 5.70 -8.35 2.19
N SER A 78 4.97 -8.53 1.09
CA SER A 78 4.01 -7.53 0.62
C SER A 78 2.81 -7.42 1.54
N LEU A 79 2.36 -8.54 2.12
CA LEU A 79 1.29 -8.57 3.12
C LEU A 79 1.74 -7.94 4.43
N ASP A 80 2.93 -8.26 4.92
CA ASP A 80 3.54 -7.65 6.10
C ASP A 80 3.60 -6.13 5.95
N THR A 81 4.14 -5.68 4.81
CA THR A 81 4.20 -4.27 4.45
C THR A 81 2.80 -3.62 4.36
N LEU A 82 1.78 -4.32 3.85
CA LEU A 82 0.41 -3.81 3.84
C LEU A 82 -0.14 -3.64 5.25
N MET A 83 0.13 -4.59 6.15
CA MET A 83 -0.34 -4.53 7.54
C MET A 83 0.39 -3.42 8.31
N ASP A 84 1.68 -3.21 8.07
CA ASP A 84 2.40 -2.07 8.65
C ASP A 84 1.79 -0.74 8.21
N VAL A 85 1.47 -0.62 6.92
CA VAL A 85 0.99 0.64 6.32
C VAL A 85 -0.46 0.96 6.67
N PHE A 86 -1.31 -0.06 6.84
CA PHE A 86 -2.75 0.08 7.09
C PHE A 86 -3.20 -0.45 8.46
N GLY A 87 -2.26 -0.64 9.40
CA GLY A 87 -2.53 -1.23 10.71
C GLY A 87 -3.16 -0.28 11.71
N GLU A 88 -3.19 1.01 11.41
CA GLU A 88 -3.64 2.08 12.31
C GLU A 88 -4.96 2.72 11.80
N ASP A 89 -5.84 3.10 12.72
CA ASP A 89 -7.20 3.61 12.47
C ASP A 89 -7.21 4.86 11.56
N GLU A 90 -6.15 5.68 11.58
CA GLU A 90 -6.03 6.88 10.74
C GLU A 90 -6.02 6.55 9.24
N THR A 91 -5.77 5.30 8.88
CA THR A 91 -5.70 4.82 7.50
C THR A 91 -6.97 4.14 7.00
N ASP A 92 -7.98 3.96 7.88
CA ASP A 92 -9.22 3.23 7.59
C ASP A 92 -9.95 3.75 6.35
N GLN A 93 -10.08 5.08 6.24
CA GLN A 93 -10.78 5.67 5.09
C GLN A 93 -10.03 5.38 3.78
N ALA A 94 -8.71 5.47 3.80
CA ALA A 94 -7.90 5.16 2.62
C ALA A 94 -7.95 3.66 2.28
N ALA A 95 -8.00 2.78 3.29
CA ALA A 95 -8.18 1.34 3.11
C ALA A 95 -9.55 1.02 2.47
N ALA A 96 -10.61 1.69 2.93
CA ALA A 96 -11.95 1.56 2.37
C ALA A 96 -12.00 2.05 0.91
N ASP A 97 -11.40 3.19 0.62
CA ASP A 97 -11.37 3.80 -0.73
C ASP A 97 -10.66 2.92 -1.77
N ILE A 98 -9.71 2.08 -1.36
CA ILE A 98 -9.03 1.13 -2.25
C ILE A 98 -9.64 -0.28 -2.23
N ALA A 99 -10.73 -0.49 -1.47
CA ALA A 99 -11.36 -1.78 -1.22
C ALA A 99 -10.35 -2.83 -0.70
N LEU A 100 -9.49 -2.43 0.24
CA LEU A 100 -8.37 -3.25 0.74
C LEU A 100 -8.85 -4.62 1.24
N VAL A 101 -9.83 -4.63 2.14
CA VAL A 101 -10.35 -5.85 2.79
C VAL A 101 -10.93 -6.83 1.77
N ASP A 102 -11.74 -6.34 0.82
CA ASP A 102 -12.36 -7.19 -0.19
C ASP A 102 -11.31 -7.82 -1.11
N LYS A 103 -10.29 -7.05 -1.49
CA LYS A 103 -9.17 -7.55 -2.31
C LYS A 103 -8.33 -8.58 -1.56
N LEU A 104 -8.04 -8.35 -0.28
CA LEU A 104 -7.33 -9.33 0.56
C LEU A 104 -8.13 -10.62 0.71
N ARG A 105 -9.45 -10.55 0.95
CA ARG A 105 -10.33 -11.73 0.99
C ARG A 105 -10.28 -12.52 -0.30
N ALA A 106 -10.26 -11.85 -1.46
CA ALA A 106 -10.14 -12.50 -2.76
C ALA A 106 -8.79 -13.20 -2.95
N LEU A 107 -7.73 -12.75 -2.27
CA LEU A 107 -6.41 -13.39 -2.31
C LEU A 107 -6.31 -14.63 -1.43
N VAL A 108 -7.07 -14.71 -0.33
CA VAL A 108 -6.99 -15.82 0.65
C VAL A 108 -6.99 -17.22 0.02
N PRO A 109 -7.89 -17.56 -0.93
CA PRO A 109 -7.85 -18.87 -1.57
C PRO A 109 -6.49 -19.14 -2.25
N SER A 110 -5.98 -18.17 -3.03
CA SER A 110 -4.72 -18.31 -3.75
C SER A 110 -3.51 -18.50 -2.83
N LEU A 111 -3.52 -17.88 -1.65
CA LEU A 111 -2.46 -18.00 -0.66
C LEU A 111 -2.43 -19.38 0.02
N LYS A 112 -3.60 -20.02 0.19
CA LYS A 112 -3.70 -21.36 0.79
C LYS A 112 -3.17 -22.48 -0.12
N TYR A 113 -3.03 -22.21 -1.41
CA TYR A 113 -2.57 -23.18 -2.42
C TYR A 113 -1.15 -22.89 -2.94
N LYS A 114 -0.49 -21.84 -2.44
CA LYS A 114 0.93 -21.56 -2.70
C LYS A 114 1.81 -22.31 -1.71
#